data_AF-A0A924FVP2-F1
#
_entry.id   AF-A0A924FVP2-F1
#
_cell.length_a   1.000
_cell.length_b   1.000
_cell.length_c   1.000
_cell.angle_alpha   90.00
_cell.angle_beta   90.00
_cell.angle_gamma   90.00
#
_symmetry.space_group_name_H-M   'P 1'
#
loop_
_entity.id
_entity.type
_entity.pdbx_description
1 polymer ?
#
loop_
_entity_poly.entity_id
_entity_poly.type
_entity_poly.pdbx_seq_one_letter_code
_entity_poly.pdbx_strand_id
1 'polypeptide(L)'
;MIGRIVLVASLVLAPCLLTSARAQDVPGIEICTVEKTMERRTSCLQSNVNFLQQTIGKLSLSSQQKLDAANRQIEALKTSLAGLLKTVDDLQAAQKKIAPVLPGSVPAPAKEGAK
;
A
#
# COMPACT_ATOMS: atom_id res chain seq x y z
N MET A 1 -4.86 -4.26 -25.17
CA MET A 1 -3.86 -4.42 -24.08
C MET A 1 -2.96 -3.20 -23.94
N ILE A 2 -2.52 -2.59 -25.05
CA ILE A 2 -1.65 -1.39 -25.08
C ILE A 2 -2.23 -0.20 -24.28
N GLY A 3 -3.54 0.09 -24.40
CA GLY A 3 -4.16 1.21 -23.66
C GLY A 3 -4.10 1.07 -22.13
N ARG A 4 -4.13 -0.17 -21.61
CA ARG A 4 -3.98 -0.41 -20.16
C ARG A 4 -2.54 -0.20 -19.70
N ILE A 5 -1.57 -0.55 -20.55
CA ILE A 5 -0.14 -0.34 -20.27
C ILE A 5 0.18 1.15 -20.25
N VAL A 6 -0.36 1.92 -21.20
CA VAL A 6 -0.17 3.39 -21.27
C VAL A 6 -0.80 4.10 -20.07
N LEU A 7 -1.98 3.65 -19.63
CA LEU A 7 -2.65 4.21 -18.45
C LEU A 7 -1.85 3.96 -17.16
N VAL A 8 -1.37 2.72 -16.97
CA VAL A 8 -0.56 2.35 -15.80
C VAL A 8 0.78 3.08 -15.83
N ALA A 9 1.43 3.17 -16.99
CA ALA A 9 2.68 3.90 -17.15
C ALA A 9 2.50 5.39 -16.80
N SER A 10 1.40 6.02 -17.23
CA SER A 10 1.11 7.42 -16.91
C SER A 10 0.82 7.64 -15.43
N LEU A 11 0.11 6.72 -14.76
CA LEU A 11 -0.12 6.81 -13.31
C LEU A 11 1.18 6.71 -12.49
N VAL A 12 2.15 5.93 -12.96
CA VAL A 12 3.45 5.75 -12.29
C VAL A 12 4.41 6.91 -12.58
N LEU A 13 4.36 7.50 -13.78
CA LEU A 13 5.26 8.61 -14.15
C LEU A 13 4.77 9.98 -13.68
N ALA A 14 3.46 10.18 -13.50
CA ALA A 14 2.90 11.48 -13.10
C ALA A 14 3.46 12.02 -11.77
N PRO A 15 3.68 11.22 -10.71
CA PRO A 15 4.28 11.69 -9.46
C PRO A 15 5.73 12.17 -9.66
N CYS A 16 6.52 11.50 -10.51
CA CYS A 16 7.92 11.86 -10.76
C CYS A 16 8.08 13.21 -11.47
N LEU A 17 7.09 13.62 -12.25
CA LEU A 17 7.10 14.92 -12.96
C LEU A 17 6.65 16.09 -12.06
N LEU A 18 5.97 15.79 -10.94
CA LEU A 18 5.48 16.77 -9.97
C LEU A 18 6.44 17.03 -8.81
N THR A 19 7.51 16.25 -8.67
CA THR A 19 8.54 16.50 -7.66
C THR A 19 9.42 17.66 -8.09
N SER A 20 9.05 18.89 -7.70
CA SER A 20 10.04 19.97 -7.63
C SER A 20 11.16 19.52 -6.71
N ALA A 21 12.40 19.46 -7.21
CA ALA A 21 13.58 19.25 -6.38
C ALA A 21 13.72 20.46 -5.44
N ARG A 22 13.00 20.44 -4.32
CA ARG A 22 13.28 21.32 -3.21
C ARG A 22 14.66 20.92 -2.73
N ALA A 23 15.62 21.85 -2.79
CA ALA A 23 16.85 21.68 -2.06
C ALA A 23 16.47 21.28 -0.64
N GLN A 24 16.97 20.13 -0.18
CA GLN A 24 16.78 19.74 1.20
C GLN A 24 17.66 20.68 1.99
N ASP A 25 17.04 21.59 2.74
CA ASP A 25 17.77 22.49 3.60
C ASP A 25 18.58 21.65 4.58
N VAL A 26 19.87 21.95 4.68
CA VAL A 26 20.75 21.31 5.65
C VAL A 26 20.62 22.16 6.92
N PRO A 27 19.84 21.73 7.91
CA PRO A 27 19.52 22.59 9.05
C PRO A 27 20.78 23.05 9.76
N GLY A 28 20.97 24.36 9.93
CA GLY A 28 22.12 24.95 10.60
C GLY A 28 23.34 25.19 9.71
N ILE A 29 23.28 24.88 8.41
CA ILE A 29 24.37 25.19 7.47
C ILE A 29 24.53 26.70 7.29
N GLU A 30 23.42 27.44 7.37
CA GLU A 30 23.35 28.90 7.36
C GLU A 30 24.12 29.51 8.54
N ILE A 31 24.15 28.82 9.68
CA ILE A 31 24.89 29.25 10.88
C ILE A 31 26.38 28.92 10.72
N CYS A 32 26.72 27.76 10.17
CA CYS A 32 28.12 27.39 9.97
C CYS A 32 28.80 28.19 8.86
N THR A 33 28.06 28.70 7.87
CA THR A 33 28.60 29.44 6.72
C THR A 33 28.82 30.92 7.00
N VAL A 34 28.11 31.51 7.96
CA VAL A 34 28.36 32.89 8.43
C VAL A 34 29.62 33.00 9.31
N GLU A 35 30.12 31.88 9.83
CA GLU A 35 31.31 31.83 10.69
C GLU A 35 32.59 32.23 9.94
N LYS A 36 33.33 33.19 10.50
CA LYS A 36 34.52 33.77 9.87
C LYS A 36 35.81 33.12 10.35
N THR A 37 35.82 32.58 11.56
CA THR A 37 37.00 31.88 12.09
C THR A 37 37.03 30.45 11.58
N MET A 38 38.16 30.03 10.98
CA MET A 38 38.27 28.73 10.32
C MET A 38 38.08 27.56 11.30
N GLU A 39 38.55 27.68 12.55
CA GLU A 39 38.37 26.63 13.55
C GLU A 39 36.89 26.46 13.96
N ARG A 40 36.19 27.55 14.25
CA ARG A 40 34.77 27.50 14.63
C ARG A 40 33.89 27.05 13.46
N ARG A 41 34.23 27.44 12.23
CA ARG A 41 33.56 26.97 11.02
C ARG A 41 33.70 25.46 10.84
N THR A 42 34.91 24.94 11.00
CA THR A 42 35.18 23.50 10.89
C THR A 42 34.45 22.71 11.97
N SER A 43 34.49 23.19 13.22
CA SER A 43 33.78 22.57 14.34
C SER A 43 32.25 22.56 14.15
N CYS A 44 31.68 23.67 13.67
CA CYS A 44 30.25 23.76 13.36
C CYS A 44 29.85 22.75 12.27
N LEU A 45 30.61 22.70 11.17
CA LEU A 45 30.35 21.76 10.07
C LEU A 45 30.48 20.31 10.52
N GLN A 46 31.45 19.99 11.39
CA GLN A 46 31.61 18.65 11.93
C GLN A 46 30.40 18.22 12.78
N SER A 47 29.93 19.10 13.66
CA SER A 47 28.72 18.86 14.46
C SER A 47 27.49 18.67 13.58
N ASN A 48 27.34 19.49 12.54
CA ASN A 48 26.27 19.38 11.55
C ASN A 48 26.28 18.02 10.84
N VAL A 49 27.44 17.59 10.33
CA VAL A 49 27.59 16.28 9.67
C VAL A 49 27.23 15.13 10.61
N ASN A 50 27.66 15.18 11.88
CA ASN A 50 27.30 14.17 12.86
C ASN A 50 25.78 14.12 13.10
N PHE A 51 25.14 15.28 13.26
CA PHE A 51 23.68 15.37 13.37
C PHE A 51 22.96 14.79 12.15
N LEU A 52 23.43 15.10 10.94
CA LEU A 52 22.86 14.56 9.70
C LEU A 52 23.03 13.04 9.63
N GLN A 53 24.22 12.51 9.92
CA GLN A 53 24.45 11.06 9.91
C GLN A 53 23.55 10.33 10.90
N GLN A 54 23.39 10.86 12.12
CA GLN A 54 22.47 10.29 13.10
C GLN A 54 21.01 10.34 12.63
N THR A 55 20.61 11.46 12.02
CA THR A 55 19.24 11.64 11.53
C THR A 55 18.93 10.71 10.35
N ILE A 56 19.86 10.59 9.40
CA ILE A 56 19.76 9.63 8.28
C ILE A 56 19.66 8.20 8.81
N GLY A 57 20.48 7.84 9.79
CA GLY A 57 20.41 6.53 10.44
C GLY A 57 19.05 6.25 11.07
N LYS A 58 18.49 7.21 11.83
CA LYS A 58 17.15 7.10 12.43
C LYS A 58 16.05 6.98 11.38
N LEU A 59 16.12 7.79 10.32
CA LEU A 59 15.13 7.78 9.25
C LEU A 59 15.16 6.46 8.47
N SER A 60 16.36 5.94 8.20
CA SER A 60 16.57 4.64 7.56
C SER A 60 15.96 3.52 8.39
N LEU A 61 16.27 3.46 9.69
CA LEU A 61 15.68 2.46 10.60
C LEU A 61 14.16 2.57 10.67
N SER A 62 13.62 3.79 10.79
CA SER A 62 12.17 4.01 10.80
C SER A 62 11.50 3.56 9.51
N SER A 63 12.13 3.80 8.36
CA SER A 63 11.63 3.34 7.06
C SER A 63 11.64 1.81 6.97
N GLN A 64 12.73 1.16 7.39
CA GLN A 64 12.83 -0.29 7.42
C GLN A 64 11.75 -0.91 8.32
N GLN A 65 11.52 -0.36 9.51
CA GLN A 65 10.45 -0.81 10.40
C GLN A 65 9.06 -0.70 9.76
N LYS A 66 8.80 0.37 9.00
CA LYS A 66 7.53 0.52 8.27
C LYS A 66 7.38 -0.52 7.16
N LEU A 67 8.45 -0.80 6.43
CA LEU A 67 8.45 -1.85 5.39
C LEU A 67 8.22 -3.24 5.99
N ASP A 68 8.87 -3.56 7.10
CA ASP A 68 8.67 -4.84 7.80
C ASP A 68 7.24 -4.97 8.34
N ALA A 69 6.68 -3.90 8.91
CA ALA A 69 5.29 -3.88 9.36
C ALA A 69 4.30 -4.09 8.19
N ALA A 70 4.53 -3.41 7.06
CA ALA A 70 3.71 -3.58 5.86
C ALA A 70 3.80 -5.01 5.30
N ASN A 71 5.00 -5.61 5.26
CA ASN A 71 5.19 -6.99 4.83
C ASN A 71 4.41 -7.98 5.73
N ARG A 72 4.42 -7.77 7.05
CA ARG A 72 3.60 -8.59 7.97
C ARG A 72 2.10 -8.44 7.70
N GLN A 73 1.63 -7.23 7.41
CA GLN A 73 0.23 -7.01 7.03
C GLN A 73 -0.11 -7.72 5.71
N ILE A 74 0.79 -7.69 4.73
CA ILE A 74 0.63 -8.42 3.46
C ILE A 74 0.46 -9.91 3.71
N GLU A 75 1.29 -10.53 4.55
CA GLU A 75 1.17 -11.95 4.87
C GLU A 75 -0.13 -12.29 5.62
N ALA A 76 -0.56 -11.44 6.55
CA ALA A 76 -1.85 -11.60 7.23
C ALA A 76 -3.05 -11.48 6.26
N LEU A 77 -2.98 -10.56 5.29
CA LEU A 77 -4.01 -10.42 4.26
C LEU A 77 -4.01 -11.60 3.29
N LYS A 78 -2.85 -12.13 2.91
CA LYS A 78 -2.74 -13.33 2.06
C LYS A 78 -3.39 -14.55 2.72
N THR A 79 -3.16 -14.77 4.02
CA THR A 79 -3.79 -15.88 4.74
C THR A 79 -5.31 -15.70 4.85
N SER A 80 -5.78 -14.48 5.10
CA SER A 80 -7.21 -14.14 5.10
C SER A 80 -7.86 -14.37 3.73
N LEU A 81 -7.19 -13.96 2.64
CA LEU A 81 -7.65 -14.21 1.28
C LEU A 81 -7.71 -15.70 0.95
N ALA A 82 -6.70 -16.48 1.33
CA ALA A 82 -6.72 -17.93 1.14
C ALA A 82 -7.88 -18.60 1.91
N GLY A 83 -8.15 -18.14 3.14
CA GLY A 83 -9.30 -18.57 3.92
C GLY A 83 -10.63 -18.23 3.24
N LEU A 84 -10.80 -16.99 2.78
CA LEU A 84 -11.99 -16.56 2.04
C LEU A 84 -12.20 -17.35 0.76
N LEU A 85 -11.15 -17.56 -0.04
CA LEU A 85 -11.23 -18.37 -1.26
C LEU A 85 -11.73 -19.78 -0.96
N LYS A 86 -11.22 -20.41 0.09
CA LYS A 86 -11.69 -21.73 0.54
C LYS A 86 -13.18 -21.73 0.90
N THR A 87 -13.66 -20.70 1.63
CA THR A 87 -15.09 -20.60 1.95
C THR A 87 -15.97 -20.39 0.72
N VAL A 88 -15.48 -19.64 -0.29
CA VAL A 88 -16.19 -19.46 -1.55
C VAL A 88 -16.28 -20.77 -2.32
N ASP A 89 -15.19 -21.54 -2.38
CA ASP A 89 -15.17 -22.85 -3.01
C ASP A 89 -16.14 -23.83 -2.32
N ASP A 90 -16.14 -23.86 -0.99
CA ASP A 90 -17.05 -24.70 -0.20
C ASP A 90 -18.53 -24.31 -0.43
N LEU A 91 -18.85 -23.01 -0.48
CA LEU A 91 -20.20 -22.52 -0.76
C LEU A 91 -20.64 -22.79 -2.20
N GLN A 92 -19.74 -22.65 -3.18
CA GLN A 92 -20.04 -23.01 -4.57
C GLN A 92 -20.27 -24.52 -4.73
N ALA A 93 -19.48 -25.34 -4.04
CA ALA A 93 -19.67 -26.79 -4.00
C ALA A 93 -21.00 -27.17 -3.31
N ALA A 94 -21.36 -26.49 -2.22
CA ALA A 94 -22.65 -26.67 -1.55
C ALA A 94 -23.82 -26.25 -2.46
N GLN A 95 -23.75 -25.11 -3.14
CA GLN A 95 -24.76 -24.69 -4.12
C GLN A 95 -24.92 -25.69 -5.26
N LYS A 96 -23.83 -26.21 -5.82
CA LYS A 96 -23.89 -27.25 -6.87
C LYS A 96 -24.54 -28.56 -6.39
N LYS A 97 -24.47 -28.86 -5.08
CA LYS A 97 -25.15 -30.00 -4.46
C LYS A 97 -26.63 -29.74 -4.14
N ILE A 98 -27.05 -28.48 -4.06
CA ILE A 98 -28.45 -28.06 -3.83
C ILE A 98 -29.17 -27.82 -5.17
N ALA A 99 -28.44 -27.43 -6.23
CA ALA A 99 -28.94 -27.28 -7.59
C ALA A 99 -29.57 -28.55 -8.24
N PRO A 100 -29.35 -29.80 -7.81
CA PRO A 100 -30.12 -30.94 -8.30
C PRO A 100 -31.50 -31.08 -7.63
N VAL A 101 -31.84 -30.26 -6.62
CA VAL A 101 -33.16 -30.28 -5.96
C VAL A 101 -33.98 -29.03 -6.32
N LEU A 102 -34.22 -28.89 -7.62
CA LEU A 102 -35.49 -28.35 -8.11
C LEU A 102 -36.06 -29.32 -9.16
N PRO A 103 -36.59 -30.49 -8.75
CA PRO A 103 -37.66 -31.12 -9.49
C PRO A 103 -38.96 -30.36 -9.15
N GLY A 104 -39.68 -29.94 -10.20
CA GLY A 104 -40.90 -29.16 -10.06
C GLY A 104 -41.97 -29.84 -9.22
N SER A 105 -42.72 -29.02 -8.48
CA SER A 105 -44.19 -29.05 -8.45
C SER A 105 -44.67 -28.01 -7.44
N VAL A 106 -45.07 -26.84 -7.94
CA VAL A 106 -46.21 -26.17 -7.32
C VAL A 106 -47.42 -26.76 -8.05
N PRO A 107 -48.28 -27.59 -7.42
CA PRO A 107 -49.56 -27.89 -8.02
C PRO A 107 -50.31 -26.56 -8.08
N ALA A 108 -50.51 -26.04 -9.29
CA ALA A 108 -51.47 -24.98 -9.53
C ALA A 108 -52.83 -25.46 -9.01
N PRO A 109 -53.52 -24.70 -8.14
CA PRO A 109 -54.88 -25.06 -7.77
C PRO A 109 -55.76 -24.92 -9.01
N ALA A 110 -56.24 -26.05 -9.53
CA ALA A 110 -57.33 -26.08 -10.48
C ALA A 110 -58.56 -25.44 -9.83
N LYS A 111 -59.04 -24.34 -10.40
CA LYS A 111 -60.43 -23.90 -10.27
C LYS A 111 -60.95 -23.59 -11.66
N GLU A 112 -61.62 -24.59 -12.23
CA GLU A 112 -62.55 -24.41 -13.33
C GLU A 112 -63.89 -24.99 -12.88
N GLY A 113 -64.98 -24.23 -13.07
CA GLY A 113 -66.34 -24.76 -13.08
C GLY A 113 -67.36 -24.18 -12.09
N ALA A 114 -67.96 -23.06 -12.49
CA ALA A 114 -69.42 -22.81 -12.56
C ALA A 114 -70.36 -23.25 -11.41
N LYS A 115 -71.01 -22.25 -10.80
CA LYS A 115 -72.47 -22.06 -10.90
C LYS A 115 -72.81 -20.58 -10.75
#